data_AF-A0A923ZSS7-F1
#
_entry.id   AF-A0A923ZSS7-F1
#
_cell.length_a   1.000
_cell.length_b   1.000
_cell.length_c   1.000
_cell.angle_alpha   90.00
_cell.angle_beta   90.00
_cell.angle_gamma   90.00
#
_symmetry.space_group_name_H-M   'P 1'
#
loop_
_entity.id
_entity.type
_entity.pdbx_description
1 polymer ?
#
loop_
_entity_poly.entity_id
_entity_poly.type
_entity_poly.pdbx_seq_one_letter_code
_entity_poly.pdbx_strand_id
1 'polypeptide(L)'
;MITFGRNISSKYKSDNELAHGFRFDERIKYNHLLNVPHSKKGIIPKTFFAVLNDEVMINLTTNNVYNTFVQNRFFIGLGNNCDIHFNLQFSYMNVYQQLEPGNKYKNIDAIRMFFFQNLDFKKKRK
;
A
#
# COMPACT_ATOMS: atom_id res chain seq x y z
N MET A 1 6.66 -2.14 7.76
CA MET A 1 6.42 -0.75 8.19
C MET A 1 5.02 -0.65 8.76
N ILE A 2 4.86 -0.13 9.98
CA ILE A 2 3.56 0.09 10.63
C ILE A 2 3.19 1.56 10.42
N THR A 3 1.98 1.83 9.91
CA THR A 3 1.49 3.19 9.70
C THR A 3 0.12 3.34 10.35
N PHE A 4 -0.02 4.38 11.16
CA PHE A 4 -1.29 4.79 11.75
C PHE A 4 -1.97 5.82 10.85
N GLY A 5 -3.21 5.56 10.47
CA GLY A 5 -4.02 6.51 9.70
C GLY A 5 -5.19 6.99 10.53
N ARG A 6 -5.35 8.32 10.65
CA ARG A 6 -6.52 8.96 11.27
C ARG A 6 -7.35 9.63 10.19
N ASN A 7 -8.57 9.18 9.97
CA ASN A 7 -9.52 9.85 9.10
C ASN A 7 -10.53 10.62 9.96
N ILE A 8 -10.64 11.93 9.73
CA ILE A 8 -11.65 12.77 10.36
C ILE A 8 -12.57 13.25 9.24
N SER A 9 -13.81 12.77 9.24
CA SER A 9 -14.86 13.31 8.37
C SER A 9 -15.84 14.08 9.25
N SER A 10 -15.76 15.41 9.22
CA SER A 10 -16.70 16.29 9.91
C SER A 10 -17.77 16.76 8.92
N LYS A 11 -19.04 16.45 9.18
CA LYS A 11 -20.16 17.27 8.66
C LYS A 11 -20.45 18.36 9.68
N TYR A 12 -20.15 19.62 9.32
CA TYR A 12 -20.52 20.77 10.14
C TYR A 12 -22.03 21.00 10.04
N LYS A 13 -22.71 21.22 11.18
CA LYS A 13 -24.15 21.52 11.23
C LYS A 13 -24.44 23.00 11.52
N SER A 14 -23.57 23.70 12.27
CA SER A 14 -23.50 25.17 12.44
C SER A 14 -22.36 25.54 13.41
N ASP A 15 -21.94 26.82 13.42
CA ASP A 15 -20.71 27.42 13.97
C ASP A 15 -20.31 27.14 15.44
N ASN A 16 -21.08 26.37 16.22
CA ASN A 16 -20.72 26.09 17.62
C ASN A 16 -21.13 24.72 18.16
N GLU A 17 -21.61 23.79 17.32
CA GLU A 17 -21.95 22.43 17.76
C GLU A 17 -21.44 21.36 16.78
N LEU A 18 -20.69 20.40 17.31
CA LEU A 18 -20.28 19.20 16.59
C LEU A 18 -21.54 18.36 16.33
N ALA A 19 -21.82 18.07 15.06
CA ALA A 19 -22.97 17.24 14.68
C ALA A 19 -22.90 15.87 15.37
N HIS A 20 -24.04 15.40 15.91
CA HIS A 20 -24.23 14.08 16.52
C HIS A 20 -24.02 12.98 15.47
N GLY A 21 -22.76 12.65 15.20
CA GLY A 21 -22.36 11.79 14.07
C GLY A 21 -20.85 11.77 13.79
N PHE A 22 -20.01 12.16 14.76
CA PHE A 22 -18.57 11.96 14.65
C PHE A 22 -18.25 10.46 14.64
N ARG A 23 -17.91 9.93 13.47
CA ARG A 23 -17.40 8.57 13.34
C ARG A 23 -15.87 8.65 13.40
N PHE A 24 -15.32 8.28 14.55
CA PHE A 24 -13.88 8.16 14.74
C PHE A 24 -13.45 6.78 14.27
N ASP A 25 -12.74 6.73 13.14
CA ASP A 25 -12.23 5.49 12.59
C ASP A 25 -10.70 5.44 12.68
N GLU A 26 -10.21 4.56 13.56
CA GLU A 26 -8.78 4.25 13.66
C GLU A 26 -8.45 3.00 12.87
N ARG A 27 -7.40 3.10 12.05
CA ARG A 27 -6.92 1.97 11.25
C ARG A 27 -5.42 1.82 11.40
N ILE A 28 -5.01 0.60 11.70
CA ILE A 28 -3.62 0.17 11.62
C ILE A 28 -3.38 -0.46 10.27
N LYS A 29 -2.31 -0.02 9.60
CA LYS A 29 -1.82 -0.62 8.37
C LYS A 29 -0.46 -1.22 8.62
N TYR A 30 -0.33 -2.51 8.29
CA TYR A 30 0.94 -3.21 8.37
C TYR A 30 1.37 -3.66 6.98
N ASN A 31 2.55 -3.21 6.56
CA ASN A 31 3.11 -3.53 5.25
C ASN A 31 4.41 -4.34 5.38
N HIS A 32 4.42 -5.50 4.75
CA HIS A 32 5.57 -6.38 4.58
C HIS A 32 6.02 -6.36 3.13
N LEU A 33 7.25 -5.91 2.87
CA LEU A 33 7.87 -5.94 1.55
C LEU A 33 9.11 -6.83 1.60
N LEU A 34 9.16 -7.81 0.70
CA LEU A 34 10.30 -8.67 0.48
C LEU A 34 10.72 -8.59 -0.99
N ASN A 35 11.96 -8.17 -1.21
CA ASN A 35 12.59 -8.20 -2.52
C ASN A 35 13.65 -9.30 -2.51
N VAL A 36 13.47 -10.32 -3.34
CA VAL A 36 14.40 -11.46 -3.43
C VAL A 36 15.23 -11.29 -4.70
N PRO A 37 16.54 -10.96 -4.59
CA PRO A 37 17.40 -10.89 -5.75
C PRO A 37 17.59 -12.27 -6.36
N HIS A 38 17.59 -12.36 -7.69
CA HIS A 38 18.00 -13.59 -8.36
C HIS A 38 19.53 -13.80 -8.29
N SER A 39 20.31 -12.72 -8.18
CA SER A 39 21.77 -12.76 -8.12
C SER A 39 22.30 -12.89 -6.70
N LYS A 40 23.38 -13.67 -6.52
CA LYS A 40 24.14 -13.76 -5.25
C LYS A 40 24.76 -12.42 -4.83
N LYS A 41 24.95 -11.50 -5.78
CA LYS A 41 25.48 -10.15 -5.53
C LYS A 41 24.41 -9.14 -5.07
N GLY A 42 23.17 -9.60 -4.86
CA GLY A 42 22.05 -8.75 -4.49
C GLY A 42 21.37 -8.12 -5.70
N ILE A 43 20.63 -7.03 -5.45
CA ILE A 43 19.89 -6.28 -6.47
C ILE A 43 20.86 -5.30 -7.14
N ILE A 44 21.47 -5.72 -8.24
CA ILE A 44 22.45 -4.92 -9.01
C ILE A 44 21.90 -4.55 -10.41
N PRO A 45 22.49 -3.59 -11.12
CA PRO A 45 22.10 -3.30 -12.49
C PRO A 45 22.12 -4.55 -13.39
N LYS A 46 21.18 -4.61 -14.32
CA LYS A 46 20.89 -5.71 -15.25
C LYS A 46 20.49 -7.02 -14.57
N THR A 47 19.89 -6.96 -13.38
CA THR A 47 19.40 -8.15 -12.68
C THR A 47 17.93 -8.08 -12.34
N PHE A 48 17.29 -9.24 -12.45
CA PHE A 48 15.92 -9.47 -12.01
C PHE A 48 15.86 -9.75 -10.51
N PHE A 49 14.75 -9.35 -9.91
CA PHE A 49 14.41 -9.66 -8.53
C PHE A 49 12.91 -9.95 -8.43
N ALA A 50 12.53 -10.85 -7.52
CA ALA A 50 11.13 -11.06 -7.19
C ALA A 50 10.69 -10.03 -6.15
N VAL A 51 9.45 -9.59 -6.26
CA VAL A 51 8.80 -8.67 -5.34
C VAL A 51 7.60 -9.37 -4.72
N LEU A 52 7.59 -9.46 -3.41
CA LEU A 52 6.47 -9.95 -2.62
C LEU A 52 6.10 -8.85 -1.63
N ASN A 53 4.86 -8.36 -1.70
CA ASN A 53 4.35 -7.42 -0.72
C ASN A 53 3.04 -7.95 -0.15
N ASP A 54 2.90 -7.89 1.16
CA ASP A 54 1.62 -8.13 1.82
C ASP A 54 1.31 -6.92 2.68
N GLU A 55 0.11 -6.38 2.51
CA GLU A 55 -0.36 -5.26 3.29
C GLU A 55 -1.71 -5.57 3.91
N VAL A 56 -1.71 -5.63 5.24
CA VAL A 56 -2.87 -5.94 6.04
C VAL A 56 -3.37 -4.66 6.70
N MET A 57 -4.69 -4.43 6.62
CA MET A 57 -5.35 -3.28 7.22
C MET A 57 -6.37 -3.74 8.25
N ILE A 58 -6.18 -3.31 9.50
CA ILE A 58 -7.04 -3.66 10.63
C ILE A 58 -7.73 -2.39 11.12
N ASN A 59 -9.06 -2.41 11.21
CA ASN A 59 -9.84 -1.35 11.87
C ASN A 59 -9.88 -1.61 13.38
N LEU A 60 -9.65 -0.56 14.17
CA LEU A 60 -9.70 -0.60 15.64
C LEU A 60 -10.96 0.04 16.22
N THR A 61 -11.89 0.51 15.38
CA THR A 61 -13.11 1.18 15.84
C THR A 61 -14.04 0.22 16.59
N THR A 62 -14.40 0.58 17.82
CA THR A 62 -15.22 -0.22 18.75
C THR A 62 -16.65 -0.48 18.24
N ASN A 63 -17.18 0.37 17.36
CA ASN A 63 -18.54 0.24 16.80
C ASN A 63 -18.63 -0.68 15.57
N ASN A 64 -17.52 -1.20 15.05
CA ASN A 64 -17.50 -1.95 13.80
C ASN A 64 -17.18 -3.43 14.03
N VAL A 65 -18.08 -4.14 14.73
CA VAL A 65 -17.91 -5.55 15.13
C VAL A 65 -17.70 -6.48 13.92
N TYR A 66 -18.24 -6.14 12.76
CA TYR A 66 -18.23 -7.02 11.59
C TYR A 66 -17.07 -6.79 10.61
N ASN A 67 -16.33 -5.68 10.69
CA ASN A 67 -15.33 -5.31 9.66
C ASN A 67 -13.95 -5.00 10.28
N THR A 68 -13.37 -6.04 10.89
CA THR A 68 -12.01 -6.01 11.48
C THR A 68 -10.93 -5.97 10.39
N PHE A 69 -11.12 -6.69 9.27
CA PHE A 69 -10.17 -6.74 8.15
C PHE A 69 -10.75 -6.01 6.93
N VAL A 70 -10.28 -4.78 6.72
CA VAL A 70 -10.94 -3.88 5.76
C VAL A 70 -10.49 -4.18 4.34
N GLN A 71 -9.18 -4.16 4.13
CA GLN A 71 -8.58 -4.17 2.80
C GLN A 71 -7.18 -4.77 2.91
N ASN A 72 -7.08 -6.06 2.64
CA ASN A 72 -5.79 -6.74 2.54
C ASN A 72 -5.34 -6.70 1.09
N ARG A 73 -4.07 -6.37 0.87
CA ARG A 73 -3.48 -6.22 -0.47
C ARG A 73 -2.26 -7.10 -0.55
N PHE A 74 -2.37 -8.16 -1.33
CA PHE A 74 -1.26 -9.02 -1.67
C PHE A 74 -0.70 -8.63 -3.03
N PHE A 75 0.61 -8.54 -3.14
CA PHE A 75 1.32 -8.24 -4.36
C PHE A 75 2.41 -9.28 -4.60
N ILE A 76 2.47 -9.77 -5.82
CA ILE A 76 3.54 -10.65 -6.28
C ILE A 76 3.97 -10.22 -7.67
N GLY A 77 5.27 -10.15 -7.90
CA GLY A 77 5.78 -9.66 -9.18
C GLY A 77 7.27 -9.85 -9.37
N LEU A 78 7.73 -9.33 -10.49
CA LEU A 78 9.12 -9.30 -10.89
C LEU A 78 9.52 -7.87 -11.15
N GLY A 79 10.71 -7.50 -10.68
CA GLY A 79 11.38 -6.26 -11.01
C GLY A 79 12.67 -6.51 -11.77
N ASN A 80 13.09 -5.53 -12.55
CA ASN A 80 14.37 -5.50 -13.24
C ASN A 80 15.03 -4.13 -13.00
N ASN A 81 16.26 -4.15 -12.51
CA ASN A 81 17.09 -2.94 -12.51
C ASN A 81 17.78 -2.89 -13.87
N CYS A 82 17.24 -2.15 -14.83
CA CYS A 82 17.88 -2.03 -16.14
C CYS A 82 19.24 -1.33 -16.03
N ASP A 83 19.32 -0.30 -15.19
CA ASP A 83 20.54 0.49 -14.93
C ASP A 83 20.53 1.03 -13.50
N ILE A 84 21.61 1.70 -13.07
CA ILE A 84 21.65 2.45 -11.81
C ILE A 84 20.61 3.59 -11.77
N HIS A 85 20.20 4.05 -12.97
CA HIS A 85 19.23 5.13 -13.13
C HIS A 85 17.79 4.65 -13.35
N PHE A 86 17.56 3.37 -13.65
CA PHE A 86 16.24 2.89 -14.07
C PHE A 86 15.89 1.54 -13.44
N ASN A 87 14.74 1.49 -12.78
CA ASN A 87 14.16 0.27 -12.23
C ASN A 87 12.71 0.13 -12.69
N LEU A 88 12.37 -1.05 -13.20
CA LEU A 88 11.02 -1.39 -13.63
C LEU A 88 10.49 -2.51 -12.75
N GLN A 89 9.25 -2.42 -12.28
CA GLN A 89 8.59 -3.50 -11.54
C GLN A 89 7.23 -3.77 -12.16
N PHE A 90 6.95 -5.05 -12.37
CA PHE A 90 5.69 -5.56 -12.87
C PHE A 90 5.13 -6.52 -11.83
N SER A 91 3.92 -6.27 -11.35
CA SER A 91 3.33 -7.06 -10.26
C SER A 91 1.85 -7.27 -10.48
N TYR A 92 1.39 -8.47 -10.13
CA TYR A 92 -0.01 -8.75 -9.94
C TYR A 92 -0.39 -8.41 -8.49
N MET A 93 -1.51 -7.71 -8.33
CA MET A 93 -2.06 -7.31 -7.04
C MET A 93 -3.45 -7.95 -6.89
N ASN A 94 -3.63 -8.66 -5.78
CA ASN A 94 -4.94 -9.09 -5.32
C ASN A 94 -5.35 -8.25 -4.11
N VAL A 95 -6.51 -7.59 -4.20
CA VAL A 95 -7.09 -6.81 -3.10
C VAL A 95 -8.32 -7.53 -2.58
N TYR A 96 -8.28 -7.93 -1.33
CA TYR A 96 -9.40 -8.51 -0.62
C TYR A 96 -10.00 -7.47 0.33
N GLN A 97 -11.20 -6.99 0.01
CA GLN A 97 -11.88 -5.93 0.76
C GLN A 97 -13.21 -6.41 1.34
N GLN A 98 -13.43 -6.18 2.63
CA GLN A 98 -14.72 -6.42 3.29
C GLN A 98 -15.57 -5.15 3.25
N LEU A 99 -16.81 -5.26 2.77
CA LEU A 99 -17.75 -4.14 2.64
C LEU A 99 -18.55 -3.93 3.93
N GLU A 100 -19.14 -2.73 4.10
CA GLU A 100 -19.85 -2.31 5.33
C GLU A 100 -20.92 -3.29 5.87
N PRO A 101 -21.68 -4.09 5.09
CA PRO A 101 -22.61 -5.05 5.70
C PRO A 101 -21.92 -6.30 6.28
N GLY A 102 -20.58 -6.41 6.26
CA GLY A 102 -19.79 -7.49 6.89
C GLY A 102 -19.90 -8.87 6.21
N ASN A 103 -20.98 -9.10 5.48
CA ASN A 103 -21.30 -10.34 4.76
C ASN A 103 -20.92 -10.30 3.27
N LYS A 104 -20.41 -9.17 2.78
CA LYS A 104 -20.00 -9.00 1.39
C LYS A 104 -18.50 -8.74 1.31
N TYR A 105 -17.86 -9.53 0.47
CA TYR A 105 -16.44 -9.42 0.17
C TYR A 105 -16.29 -9.03 -1.29
N LYS A 106 -15.32 -8.15 -1.55
CA LYS A 106 -14.91 -7.75 -2.87
C LYS A 106 -13.48 -8.22 -3.08
N ASN A 107 -13.28 -9.05 -4.08
CA ASN A 107 -11.96 -9.40 -4.57
C ASN A 107 -11.69 -8.57 -5.83
N ILE A 108 -10.54 -7.90 -5.90
CA ILE A 108 -10.12 -7.09 -7.04
C ILE A 108 -8.75 -7.55 -7.48
N ASP A 109 -8.68 -7.98 -8.73
CA ASP A 109 -7.44 -8.31 -9.41
C ASP A 109 -6.96 -7.12 -10.23
N ALA A 110 -5.69 -6.76 -10.07
CA ALA A 110 -5.10 -5.64 -10.77
C ALA A 110 -3.67 -5.97 -11.18
N ILE A 111 -3.29 -5.53 -12.38
CA ILE A 111 -1.89 -5.50 -12.81
C ILE A 111 -1.33 -4.14 -12.44
N ARG A 112 -0.13 -4.13 -11.87
CA ARG A 112 0.59 -2.94 -11.46
C ARG A 112 1.93 -2.86 -12.16
N MET A 113 2.21 -1.70 -12.72
CA MET A 113 3.51 -1.37 -13.28
C MET A 113 4.09 -0.17 -12.55
N PHE A 114 5.35 -0.28 -12.16
CA PHE A 114 6.11 0.81 -11.59
C PHE A 114 7.37 1.06 -12.39
N PHE A 115 7.61 2.33 -12.68
CA PHE A 115 8.81 2.80 -13.31
C PHE A 115 9.46 3.82 -12.36
N PHE A 116 10.69 3.51 -11.94
CA PHE A 116 11.51 4.37 -11.10
C PHE A 116 12.69 4.88 -11.90
N GLN A 117 12.86 6.20 -11.92
CA GLN A 117 13.96 6.88 -12.57
C GLN A 117 14.73 7.71 -11.53
N ASN A 118 16.03 7.44 -11.39
CA ASN A 118 16.93 8.23 -10.55
C ASN A 118 17.60 9.31 -11.40
N LEU A 119 17.13 10.55 -11.25
CA LEU A 119 17.70 11.73 -11.91
C LEU A 119 18.79 12.34 -11.01
N ASP A 120 20.03 12.32 -11.46
CA ASP A 120 21.12 13.07 -10.81
C ASP A 120 21.32 14.40 -11.57
N PHE A 121 20.99 15.52 -10.93
CA PHE A 121 21.10 16.86 -11.49
C PHE A 121 22.41 17.58 -11.12
N LYS A 122 23.42 16.86 -10.62
CA LYS A 122 24.71 17.47 -10.32
C LYS A 122 25.33 18.07 -11.59
N LYS A 123 25.55 19.39 -11.58
CA LYS A 123 26.40 20.05 -12.57
C LYS A 123 27.76 19.34 -12.58
N LYS A 124 28.15 18.77 -13.71
CA LYS A 124 29.55 18.38 -13.94
C LYS A 124 30.38 19.66 -13.75
N ARG A 125 31.23 19.68 -12.72
CA ARG A 125 32.29 20.69 -12.63
C ARG A 125 33.15 20.50 -13.88
N LYS A 126 33.15 21.53 -14.74
CA LYS A 126 34.11 21.64 -15.84
C LYS A 126 35.52 21.71 -15.26
#